data_AF-A0A2V8MXN8-F1
#
_entry.id   AF-A0A2V8MXN8-F1
#
_cell.length_a   1.000
_cell.length_b   1.000
_cell.length_c   1.000
_cell.angle_alpha   90.00
_cell.angle_beta   90.00
_cell.angle_gamma   90.00
#
_symmetry.space_group_name_H-M   'P 1'
#
loop_
_entity.id
_entity.type
_entity.pdbx_description
1 polymer ?
#
loop_
_entity_poly.entity_id
_entity_poly.type
_entity_poly.pdbx_seq_one_letter_code
_entity_poly.pdbx_strand_id
1 'polypeptide(L)'
;MQLFDPNNPNEKKKIIAAAVLGIVAISFLGYLLLGGSSAKKPTTSTARATPAPPQPAGANATNKAVVTELTPDDLTNLQPIPGSWAVPAVQDPNRNIFAYYEPPPPPVKVIVPPTPTPTPVPPLTLTSLSPSSVYARTADFSLEVMGDKFTPAVHIIVDGRELPTRFINPQQLGTTVPAAIIANPGTRVVKVQNNDGKLYSLTAMLTVTPPPVPNYNYVGIIGRQRFNNDTAVLQKKGEKDLLNVQRGDVLEGRFRVSSISEKEVVLVDTNLKIRHTIAFTVETGINQPFRPSVRTSDEVP
;
A
#
# COMPACT_ATOMS: atom_id res chain seq x y z
N MET A 1 -12.32 39.33 51.24
CA MET A 1 -11.76 37.97 51.24
C MET A 1 -12.66 37.11 52.12
N GLN A 2 -13.62 36.40 51.53
CA GLN A 2 -14.43 35.43 52.28
C GLN A 2 -13.53 34.23 52.59
N LEU A 3 -13.27 33.99 53.87
CA LEU A 3 -12.55 32.81 54.34
C LEU A 3 -13.41 31.57 54.06
N PHE A 4 -12.74 30.53 53.56
CA PHE A 4 -13.28 29.18 53.33
C PHE A 4 -14.10 28.70 54.54
N ASP A 5 -15.28 28.13 54.27
CA ASP A 5 -16.18 27.63 55.31
C ASP A 5 -16.19 26.09 55.28
N PRO A 6 -15.36 25.44 56.13
CA PRO A 6 -15.09 24.01 56.06
C PRO A 6 -16.32 23.13 56.37
N ASN A 7 -17.44 23.72 56.78
CA ASN A 7 -18.69 23.00 57.05
C ASN A 7 -19.68 23.00 55.87
N ASN A 8 -19.41 23.71 54.78
CA ASN A 8 -20.28 23.70 53.61
C ASN A 8 -20.09 22.39 52.80
N PRO A 9 -21.16 21.60 52.56
CA PRO A 9 -21.06 20.33 51.83
C PRO A 9 -20.55 20.50 50.39
N ASN A 10 -20.77 21.66 49.76
CA ASN A 10 -20.26 21.94 48.41
C ASN A 10 -18.77 22.27 48.41
N GLU A 11 -18.24 22.88 49.48
CA GLU A 11 -16.80 23.14 49.62
C GLU A 11 -16.03 21.87 49.96
N LYS A 12 -16.60 20.97 50.78
CA LYS A 12 -16.03 19.65 51.06
C LYS A 12 -15.81 18.83 49.78
N LYS A 13 -16.78 18.83 48.86
CA LYS A 13 -16.64 18.15 47.55
C LYS A 13 -15.53 18.75 46.69
N LYS A 14 -15.36 20.08 46.71
CA LYS A 14 -14.27 20.77 45.98
C LYS A 14 -12.89 20.43 46.57
N ILE A 15 -12.77 20.35 47.89
CA ILE A 15 -11.53 19.95 48.57
C ILE A 15 -11.16 18.51 48.25
N ILE A 16 -12.12 17.59 48.29
CA ILE A 16 -11.90 16.18 47.94
C ILE A 16 -11.46 16.06 46.47
N ALA A 17 -12.12 16.76 45.55
CA ALA A 17 -11.74 16.77 44.14
C ALA A 17 -10.33 17.33 43.92
N ALA A 18 -9.96 18.41 44.61
CA ALA A 18 -8.63 18.99 44.53
C ALA A 18 -7.53 18.05 45.09
N ALA A 19 -7.82 17.36 46.19
CA ALA A 19 -6.89 16.39 46.78
C ALA A 19 -6.65 15.19 45.84
N VAL A 20 -7.71 14.65 45.21
CA VAL A 20 -7.59 13.55 44.25
C VAL A 20 -6.78 13.97 43.02
N LEU A 21 -7.03 15.17 42.48
CA LEU A 21 -6.26 15.69 41.35
C LEU A 21 -4.78 15.90 41.69
N GLY A 22 -4.48 16.37 42.90
CA GLY A 22 -3.09 16.51 43.38
C GLY A 22 -2.35 15.18 43.41
N ILE A 23 -2.99 14.12 43.92
CA ILE A 23 -2.39 12.78 43.98
C ILE A 23 -2.12 12.23 42.57
N VAL A 24 -3.07 12.37 41.64
CA VAL A 24 -2.91 11.91 40.25
C VAL A 24 -1.76 12.65 39.56
N ALA A 25 -1.63 13.97 39.76
CA ALA A 25 -0.55 14.76 39.19
C ALA A 25 0.84 14.31 39.71
N ILE A 26 0.95 14.01 41.01
CA ILE A 26 2.20 13.51 41.62
C ILE A 26 2.54 12.11 41.09
N SER A 27 1.56 11.22 40.95
CA SER A 27 1.79 9.89 40.37
C SER A 27 2.23 9.97 38.90
N PHE A 28 1.64 10.87 38.12
CA PHE A 28 2.02 11.08 36.72
C PHE A 28 3.44 11.66 36.59
N LEU A 29 3.81 12.61 37.46
CA LEU A 29 5.16 13.17 37.51
C LEU A 29 6.21 12.13 37.94
N GLY A 30 5.86 11.26 38.89
CA GLY A 30 6.70 10.12 39.27
C GLY A 30 6.93 9.15 38.11
N TYR A 31 5.89 8.84 37.33
CA TYR A 31 6.02 7.99 36.15
C TYR A 31 6.92 8.62 35.07
N LEU A 32 6.81 9.94 34.84
CA LEU A 32 7.64 10.66 33.87
C LEU A 32 9.12 10.76 34.26
N LEU A 33 9.42 10.88 35.56
CA LEU A 33 10.81 11.03 36.03
C LEU A 33 11.53 9.69 36.18
N LEU A 34 10.81 8.58 36.42
CA LEU A 34 11.40 7.28 36.79
C LEU A 34 11.12 6.16 35.76
N GLY A 35 10.13 6.33 34.88
CA GLY A 35 9.61 5.29 34.00
C GLY A 35 10.01 5.46 32.55
N GLY A 36 11.29 5.29 32.20
CA GLY A 36 11.66 5.19 30.78
C GLY A 36 13.14 5.38 30.43
N SER A 37 14.01 4.43 30.76
CA SER A 37 15.37 4.38 30.21
C SER A 37 15.87 2.95 30.01
N SER A 38 15.19 2.18 29.15
CA SER A 38 15.81 1.03 28.47
C SER A 38 16.48 1.50 27.18
N ALA A 39 17.61 2.21 27.33
CA ALA A 39 18.47 2.62 26.24
C ALA A 39 19.15 1.38 25.62
N LYS A 40 18.63 0.88 24.50
CA LYS A 40 19.38 -0.03 23.64
C LYS A 40 20.46 0.74 22.91
N LYS A 41 21.70 0.34 23.18
CA LYS A 41 22.96 0.81 22.57
C LYS A 41 22.88 0.70 21.03
N PRO A 42 23.28 1.71 20.26
CA PRO A 42 23.37 1.58 18.80
C PRO A 42 24.57 0.68 18.45
N THR A 43 24.31 -0.41 17.75
CA THR A 43 25.34 -1.23 17.12
C THR A 43 25.84 -0.54 15.86
N THR A 44 27.10 -0.14 15.87
CA THR A 44 27.87 0.28 14.70
C THR A 44 27.87 -0.84 13.66
N SER A 45 27.23 -0.60 12.51
CA SER A 45 27.36 -1.45 11.33
C SER A 45 28.68 -1.09 10.65
N THR A 46 29.69 -1.93 10.83
CA THR A 46 30.93 -1.89 10.07
C THR A 46 30.63 -2.32 8.64
N ALA A 47 30.90 -1.43 7.68
CA ALA A 47 30.80 -1.75 6.25
C ALA A 47 31.72 -2.93 5.92
N ARG A 48 31.13 -4.03 5.46
CA ARG A 48 31.84 -5.18 4.90
C ARG A 48 32.21 -4.86 3.45
N ALA A 49 33.50 -4.73 3.17
CA ALA A 49 34.01 -4.55 1.82
C ALA A 49 33.62 -5.74 0.94
N THR A 50 33.00 -5.45 -0.20
CA THR A 50 32.72 -6.42 -1.26
C THR A 50 33.99 -6.59 -2.12
N PRO A 51 34.42 -7.81 -2.44
CA PRO A 51 35.61 -8.04 -3.27
C PRO A 51 35.36 -7.63 -4.73
N ALA A 52 36.37 -6.97 -5.32
CA ALA A 52 36.40 -6.57 -6.72
C ALA A 52 36.52 -7.80 -7.67
N PRO A 53 36.01 -7.73 -8.90
CA PRO A 53 36.21 -8.77 -9.92
C PRO A 53 37.67 -8.81 -10.41
N PRO A 54 38.19 -9.99 -10.81
CA PRO A 54 39.58 -10.15 -11.21
C PRO A 54 39.87 -9.55 -12.60
N GLN A 55 40.98 -8.82 -12.67
CA GLN A 55 41.56 -8.26 -13.88
C GLN A 55 42.40 -9.34 -14.60
N PRO A 56 42.27 -9.54 -15.92
CA PRO A 56 43.05 -10.54 -16.63
C PRO A 56 44.52 -10.12 -16.76
N ALA A 57 45.37 -11.13 -16.58
CA ALA A 57 46.82 -11.06 -16.49
C ALA A 57 47.49 -10.57 -17.77
N GLY A 58 48.55 -9.77 -17.60
CA GLY A 58 49.51 -9.46 -18.65
C GLY A 58 50.33 -10.69 -19.02
N ALA A 59 50.43 -10.95 -20.32
CA ALA A 59 51.45 -11.81 -20.90
C ALA A 59 52.37 -10.92 -21.75
N ASN A 60 53.60 -10.73 -21.25
CA ASN A 60 54.71 -10.29 -22.08
C ASN A 60 55.05 -11.42 -23.06
N ALA A 61 54.90 -11.16 -24.36
CA ALA A 61 55.62 -11.90 -25.39
C ALA A 61 56.10 -10.92 -26.45
N THR A 62 57.41 -10.72 -26.40
CA THR A 62 58.30 -10.13 -27.39
C THR A 62 57.92 -10.55 -28.80
N ASN A 63 57.60 -9.57 -29.65
CA ASN A 63 57.97 -9.50 -31.06
C ASN A 63 57.62 -8.11 -31.57
N LYS A 64 58.61 -7.21 -31.57
CA LYS A 64 58.58 -5.94 -32.30
C LYS A 64 58.54 -6.27 -33.80
N ALA A 65 57.35 -6.46 -34.36
CA ALA A 65 57.15 -6.24 -35.79
C ALA A 65 57.06 -4.72 -35.96
N VAL A 66 58.21 -4.10 -36.24
CA VAL A 66 58.27 -2.73 -36.74
C VAL A 66 57.58 -2.75 -38.09
N VAL A 67 56.33 -2.32 -38.14
CA VAL A 67 55.72 -1.91 -39.41
C VAL A 67 56.28 -0.52 -39.69
N THR A 68 57.46 -0.49 -40.31
CA THR A 68 57.94 0.72 -40.98
C THR A 68 56.97 0.96 -42.11
N GLU A 69 56.24 2.07 -42.04
CA GLU A 69 55.45 2.58 -43.15
C GLU A 69 56.41 2.78 -44.33
N LEU A 70 56.35 1.89 -45.31
CA LEU A 70 57.17 1.98 -46.52
C LEU A 70 56.66 3.16 -47.33
N THR A 71 57.36 4.29 -47.24
CA THR A 71 57.14 5.42 -48.16
C THR A 71 57.47 4.97 -49.59
N PRO A 72 56.77 5.48 -50.63
CA PRO A 72 56.78 4.90 -51.98
C PRO A 72 58.12 4.83 -52.73
N ASP A 73 59.21 5.34 -52.16
CA ASP A 73 60.49 5.53 -52.84
C ASP A 73 61.59 4.52 -52.48
N ASP A 74 61.31 3.50 -51.65
CA ASP A 74 62.32 2.49 -51.28
C ASP A 74 62.40 1.32 -52.29
N LEU A 75 62.83 1.65 -53.51
CA LEU A 75 63.02 0.71 -54.63
C LEU A 75 64.38 -0.03 -54.58
N THR A 76 65.12 0.06 -53.48
CA THR A 76 66.52 -0.42 -53.40
C THR A 76 66.66 -1.91 -53.13
N ASN A 77 65.57 -2.62 -52.81
CA ASN A 77 65.59 -4.05 -52.46
C ASN A 77 64.89 -4.97 -53.48
N LEU A 78 64.93 -4.62 -54.77
CA LEU A 78 64.42 -5.48 -55.84
C LEU A 78 65.56 -6.24 -56.51
N GLN A 79 65.76 -7.51 -56.14
CA GLN A 79 66.60 -8.44 -56.89
C GLN A 79 65.76 -9.23 -57.91
N PRO A 80 66.15 -9.30 -59.19
CA PRO A 80 65.45 -10.11 -60.18
C PRO A 80 65.71 -11.60 -59.94
N ILE A 81 64.64 -12.38 -59.81
CA ILE A 81 64.69 -13.84 -59.76
C ILE A 81 64.70 -14.36 -61.21
N PRO A 82 65.75 -15.07 -61.68
CA PRO A 82 65.72 -15.70 -62.99
C PRO A 82 64.70 -16.85 -62.98
N GLY A 83 63.62 -16.70 -63.76
CA GLY A 83 62.51 -17.63 -63.82
C GLY A 83 62.83 -18.89 -64.63
N SER A 84 62.82 -20.05 -63.98
CA SER A 84 62.59 -21.34 -64.62
C SER A 84 61.66 -22.18 -63.73
N TRP A 85 60.36 -21.87 -63.76
CA TRP A 85 59.35 -22.73 -63.12
C TRP A 85 58.97 -23.84 -64.09
N ALA A 86 59.51 -25.04 -63.86
CA ALA A 86 58.95 -26.24 -64.47
C ALA A 86 57.53 -26.42 -63.91
N VAL A 87 56.50 -26.21 -64.74
CA VAL A 87 55.10 -26.45 -64.37
C VAL A 87 54.91 -27.98 -64.37
N PRO A 88 54.70 -28.65 -63.22
CA PRO A 88 54.27 -30.05 -63.27
C PRO A 88 52.89 -30.08 -63.92
N ALA A 89 52.67 -31.00 -64.87
CA ALA A 89 51.37 -31.16 -65.52
C ALA A 89 50.31 -31.54 -64.46
N VAL A 90 49.48 -30.58 -64.08
CA VAL A 90 48.35 -30.78 -63.17
C VAL A 90 47.22 -31.42 -63.97
N GLN A 91 47.00 -32.72 -63.76
CA GLN A 91 45.77 -33.39 -64.22
C GLN A 91 44.78 -33.45 -63.07
N ASP A 92 44.05 -32.36 -62.84
CA ASP A 92 42.79 -32.39 -62.09
C ASP A 92 41.75 -31.56 -62.86
N PRO A 93 40.98 -32.19 -63.77
CA PRO A 93 39.98 -31.51 -64.59
C PRO A 93 38.78 -30.92 -63.81
N ASN A 94 38.81 -30.94 -62.47
CA ASN A 94 37.69 -30.55 -61.61
C ASN A 94 37.96 -29.35 -60.68
N ARG A 95 39.01 -28.55 -60.92
CA ARG A 95 39.12 -27.24 -60.27
C ARG A 95 38.40 -26.18 -61.11
N ASN A 96 37.25 -25.74 -60.62
CA ASN A 96 36.57 -24.58 -61.18
C ASN A 96 37.38 -23.31 -60.87
N ILE A 97 38.15 -22.85 -61.86
CA ILE A 97 39.06 -21.69 -61.77
C ILE A 97 38.31 -20.35 -62.02
N PHE A 98 37.03 -20.43 -62.37
CA PHE A 98 36.15 -19.27 -62.50
C PHE A 98 35.54 -18.94 -61.14
N ALA A 99 36.25 -18.13 -60.35
CA ALA A 99 35.65 -17.40 -59.25
C ALA A 99 34.74 -16.31 -59.85
N TYR A 100 33.44 -16.54 -59.88
CA TYR A 100 32.49 -15.49 -60.21
C TYR A 100 32.54 -14.44 -59.10
N TYR A 101 32.67 -13.17 -59.48
CA TYR A 101 32.53 -12.06 -58.54
C TYR A 101 31.13 -12.11 -57.94
N GLU A 102 31.03 -12.44 -56.64
CA GLU A 102 29.80 -12.23 -55.88
C GLU A 102 29.73 -10.75 -55.52
N PRO A 103 28.72 -10.01 -56.01
CA PRO A 103 28.52 -8.62 -55.59
C PRO A 103 28.43 -8.57 -54.07
N PRO A 104 29.08 -7.60 -53.41
CA PRO A 104 29.01 -7.49 -51.96
C PRO A 104 27.54 -7.44 -51.55
N PRO A 105 27.13 -8.22 -50.53
CA PRO A 105 25.74 -8.23 -50.09
C PRO A 105 25.31 -6.80 -49.78
N PRO A 106 24.08 -6.40 -50.18
CA PRO A 106 23.60 -5.05 -49.95
C PRO A 106 23.74 -4.72 -48.45
N PRO A 107 24.15 -3.49 -48.10
CA PRO A 107 24.31 -3.11 -46.70
C PRO A 107 23.02 -3.41 -45.95
N VAL A 108 23.12 -4.22 -44.90
CA VAL A 108 21.99 -4.57 -44.04
C VAL A 108 21.39 -3.25 -43.53
N LYS A 109 20.10 -3.02 -43.78
CA LYS A 109 19.40 -1.87 -43.21
C LYS A 109 19.52 -1.98 -41.69
N VAL A 110 20.31 -1.10 -41.08
CA VAL A 110 20.41 -1.00 -39.64
C VAL A 110 19.04 -0.54 -39.14
N ILE A 111 18.28 -1.44 -38.50
CA ILE A 111 17.09 -1.05 -37.76
C ILE A 111 17.61 -0.33 -36.51
N VAL A 112 17.72 0.99 -36.57
CA VAL A 112 17.89 1.81 -35.37
C VAL A 112 16.65 1.59 -34.50
N PRO A 113 16.78 1.05 -33.27
CA PRO A 113 15.64 1.00 -32.36
C PRO A 113 15.12 2.43 -32.21
N PRO A 114 13.79 2.65 -32.24
CA PRO A 114 13.25 3.99 -32.07
C PRO A 114 13.80 4.56 -30.77
N THR A 115 14.39 5.75 -30.85
CA THR A 115 14.81 6.50 -29.66
C THR A 115 13.60 6.61 -28.74
N PRO A 116 13.70 6.19 -27.46
CA PRO A 116 12.57 6.30 -26.54
C PRO A 116 12.16 7.77 -26.48
N THR A 117 10.94 8.07 -26.91
CA THR A 117 10.38 9.42 -26.81
C THR A 117 10.30 9.77 -25.32
N PRO A 118 10.85 10.90 -24.86
CA PRO A 118 10.81 11.24 -23.44
C PRO A 118 9.36 11.39 -22.99
N THR A 119 9.00 10.73 -21.88
CA THR A 119 7.68 10.86 -21.25
C THR A 119 7.45 12.33 -20.91
N PRO A 120 6.34 12.96 -21.36
CA PRO A 120 6.08 14.37 -21.10
C PRO A 120 5.94 14.59 -19.59
N VAL A 121 6.77 15.50 -19.05
CA VAL A 121 6.70 15.92 -17.65
C VAL A 121 5.34 16.60 -17.42
N PRO A 122 4.56 16.15 -16.41
CA PRO A 122 3.25 16.75 -16.15
C PRO A 122 3.39 18.24 -15.78
N PRO A 123 2.54 19.12 -16.30
CA PRO A 123 2.61 20.54 -16.01
C PRO A 123 2.13 20.91 -14.59
N LEU A 124 1.31 20.08 -13.93
CA LEU A 124 0.89 20.27 -12.55
C LEU A 124 1.59 19.31 -11.61
N THR A 125 1.85 19.79 -10.39
CA THR A 125 2.42 18.97 -9.32
C THR A 125 1.30 18.55 -8.38
N LEU A 126 1.20 17.26 -8.09
CA LEU A 126 0.36 16.72 -7.01
C LEU A 126 1.30 16.06 -6.00
N THR A 127 1.33 16.60 -4.78
CA THR A 127 2.31 16.24 -3.75
C THR A 127 1.71 15.27 -2.73
N SER A 128 0.51 15.54 -2.22
CA SER A 128 -0.11 14.70 -1.19
C SER A 128 -1.62 14.77 -1.18
N LEU A 129 -2.20 13.78 -0.49
CA LEU A 129 -3.64 13.64 -0.26
C LEU A 129 -3.88 13.58 1.26
N SER A 130 -4.88 14.31 1.72
CA SER A 130 -5.31 14.28 3.12
C SER A 130 -6.83 14.10 3.20
N PRO A 131 -7.34 12.98 3.73
CA PRO A 131 -6.61 11.78 4.11
C PRO A 131 -6.08 10.97 2.90
N SER A 132 -4.96 10.26 3.08
CA SER A 132 -4.40 9.33 2.08
C SER A 132 -4.92 7.89 2.22
N SER A 133 -5.61 7.59 3.32
CA SER A 133 -6.22 6.29 3.59
C SER A 133 -7.57 6.45 4.31
N VAL A 134 -8.56 5.66 3.91
CA VAL A 134 -9.91 5.62 4.49
C VAL A 134 -10.42 4.19 4.58
N TYR A 135 -11.46 3.96 5.38
CA TYR A 135 -12.14 2.65 5.43
C TYR A 135 -13.23 2.58 4.36
N ALA A 136 -13.43 1.40 3.78
CA ALA A 136 -14.54 1.16 2.89
C ALA A 136 -15.88 1.20 3.63
N ARG A 137 -16.96 1.51 2.91
CA ARG A 137 -18.35 1.53 3.42
C ARG A 137 -18.63 2.58 4.50
N THR A 138 -17.79 3.60 4.62
CA THR A 138 -18.06 4.77 5.45
C THR A 138 -18.89 5.81 4.69
N ALA A 139 -19.29 6.87 5.38
CA ALA A 139 -19.88 8.05 4.77
C ALA A 139 -18.91 8.74 3.79
N ASP A 140 -19.43 9.69 3.03
CA ASP A 140 -18.64 10.63 2.24
C ASP A 140 -17.68 11.45 3.13
N PHE A 141 -16.58 11.89 2.54
CA PHE A 141 -15.56 12.64 3.26
C PHE A 141 -14.97 13.76 2.40
N SER A 142 -14.46 14.80 3.05
CA SER A 142 -13.70 15.84 2.37
C SER A 142 -12.28 15.38 2.13
N LEU A 143 -11.88 15.32 0.86
CA LEU A 143 -10.50 15.10 0.44
C LEU A 143 -9.83 16.44 0.15
N GLU A 144 -8.66 16.65 0.72
CA GLU A 144 -7.77 17.75 0.42
C GLU A 144 -6.60 17.24 -0.42
N VAL A 145 -6.31 17.95 -1.50
CA VAL A 145 -5.25 17.62 -2.44
C VAL A 145 -4.25 18.76 -2.43
N MET A 146 -3.01 18.45 -2.06
CA MET A 146 -1.91 19.42 -2.04
C MET A 146 -1.01 19.23 -3.24
N GLY A 147 -0.45 20.33 -3.73
CA GLY A 147 0.37 20.35 -4.94
C GLY A 147 0.86 21.74 -5.29
N ASP A 148 1.10 21.99 -6.57
CA ASP A 148 1.49 23.29 -7.10
C ASP A 148 0.89 23.53 -8.49
N LYS A 149 0.76 24.82 -8.83
CA LYS A 149 0.27 25.32 -10.13
C LYS A 149 -1.17 24.93 -10.44
N PHE A 150 -1.99 24.72 -9.41
CA PHE A 150 -3.43 24.58 -9.59
C PHE A 150 -4.04 25.89 -10.07
N THR A 151 -5.07 25.77 -10.91
CA THR A 151 -5.85 26.91 -11.40
C THR A 151 -7.34 26.62 -11.13
N PRO A 152 -8.22 27.64 -11.13
CA PRO A 152 -9.64 27.43 -10.88
C PRO A 152 -10.37 26.52 -11.89
N ALA A 153 -9.79 26.32 -13.09
CA ALA A 153 -10.35 25.46 -14.15
C ALA A 153 -10.02 23.97 -13.95
N VAL A 154 -9.30 23.62 -12.89
CA VAL A 154 -8.80 22.27 -12.67
C VAL A 154 -9.75 21.47 -11.79
N HIS A 155 -9.94 20.20 -12.15
CA HIS A 155 -10.82 19.27 -11.47
C HIS A 155 -10.03 18.05 -10.94
N ILE A 156 -10.46 17.55 -9.79
CA ILE A 156 -9.98 16.31 -9.19
C ILE A 156 -10.75 15.14 -9.80
N ILE A 157 -10.01 14.17 -10.32
CA ILE A 157 -10.54 12.95 -10.89
C ILE A 157 -10.12 11.79 -10.00
N VAL A 158 -11.10 11.06 -9.46
CA VAL A 158 -10.89 9.90 -8.59
C VAL A 158 -11.47 8.66 -9.28
N ASP A 159 -10.63 7.65 -9.50
CA ASP A 159 -10.99 6.39 -10.16
C ASP A 159 -11.65 6.62 -11.54
N GLY A 160 -11.13 7.60 -12.28
CA GLY A 160 -11.65 8.02 -13.58
C GLY A 160 -12.90 8.90 -13.55
N ARG A 161 -13.47 9.18 -12.37
CA ARG A 161 -14.65 10.05 -12.22
C ARG A 161 -14.24 11.44 -11.78
N GLU A 162 -14.70 12.44 -12.50
CA GLU A 162 -14.55 13.83 -12.12
C GLU A 162 -15.44 14.16 -10.92
N LEU A 163 -14.86 14.82 -9.92
CA LEU A 163 -15.56 15.24 -8.72
C LEU A 163 -15.63 16.77 -8.62
N PRO A 164 -16.73 17.31 -8.03
CA PRO A 164 -16.82 18.73 -7.73
C PRO A 164 -15.60 19.18 -6.92
N THR A 165 -14.84 20.11 -7.49
CA THR A 165 -13.56 20.55 -6.94
C THR A 165 -13.68 21.99 -6.48
N ARG A 166 -13.34 22.25 -5.22
CA ARG A 166 -13.18 23.59 -4.67
C ARG A 166 -11.71 24.00 -4.84
N PHE A 167 -11.48 25.04 -5.64
CA PHE A 167 -10.17 25.68 -5.70
C PHE A 167 -9.99 26.57 -4.47
N ILE A 168 -8.96 26.31 -3.66
CA ILE A 168 -8.67 27.11 -2.47
C ILE A 168 -7.55 28.09 -2.80
N ASN A 169 -6.42 27.58 -3.29
CA ASN A 169 -5.28 28.36 -3.75
C ASN A 169 -4.47 27.54 -4.79
N PRO A 170 -3.42 28.09 -5.41
CA PRO A 170 -2.61 27.37 -6.41
C PRO A 170 -1.90 26.11 -5.91
N GLN A 171 -1.93 25.83 -4.61
CA GLN A 171 -1.26 24.70 -3.95
C GLN A 171 -2.22 23.74 -3.26
N GLN A 172 -3.51 24.07 -3.24
CA GLN A 172 -4.52 23.37 -2.47
C GLN A 172 -5.85 23.33 -3.21
N LEU A 173 -6.33 22.11 -3.43
CA LEU A 173 -7.67 21.83 -3.91
C LEU A 173 -8.41 21.02 -2.85
N GLY A 174 -9.72 21.11 -2.89
CA GLY A 174 -10.56 20.25 -2.10
C GLY A 174 -11.66 19.60 -2.93
N THR A 175 -12.15 18.46 -2.49
CA THR A 175 -13.33 17.82 -3.05
C THR A 175 -14.06 17.05 -1.95
N THR A 176 -15.28 16.62 -2.23
CA THR A 176 -16.01 15.66 -1.41
C THR A 176 -16.05 14.35 -2.17
N VAL A 177 -15.46 13.30 -1.60
CA VAL A 177 -15.46 11.96 -2.18
C VAL A 177 -16.72 11.22 -1.73
N PRO A 178 -17.62 10.84 -2.64
CA PRO A 178 -18.84 10.15 -2.28
C PRO A 178 -18.58 8.73 -1.76
N ALA A 179 -19.43 8.25 -0.84
CA ALA A 179 -19.38 6.90 -0.30
C ALA A 179 -19.37 5.78 -1.37
N ALA A 180 -19.97 6.04 -2.54
CA ALA A 180 -20.01 5.09 -3.66
C ALA A 180 -18.61 4.75 -4.22
N ILE A 181 -17.66 5.70 -4.20
CA ILE A 181 -16.29 5.48 -4.69
C ILE A 181 -15.49 4.61 -3.71
N ILE A 182 -15.85 4.65 -2.42
CA ILE A 182 -15.19 3.89 -1.34
C ILE A 182 -16.04 2.72 -0.84
N ALA A 183 -17.03 2.27 -1.60
CA ALA A 183 -17.89 1.15 -1.19
C ALA A 183 -17.10 -0.16 -1.04
N ASN A 184 -16.07 -0.34 -1.89
CA ASN A 184 -15.21 -1.51 -1.91
C ASN A 184 -13.78 -1.14 -1.51
N PRO A 185 -13.10 -2.01 -0.74
CA PRO A 185 -11.69 -1.84 -0.45
C PRO A 185 -10.85 -1.95 -1.74
N GLY A 186 -9.70 -1.28 -1.75
CA GLY A 186 -8.79 -1.20 -2.88
C GLY A 186 -8.13 0.16 -3.01
N THR A 187 -7.25 0.31 -3.98
CA THR A 187 -6.58 1.59 -4.25
C THR A 187 -7.40 2.40 -5.26
N ARG A 188 -7.62 3.68 -4.97
CA ARG A 188 -8.25 4.64 -5.89
C ARG A 188 -7.18 5.56 -6.44
N VAL A 189 -7.11 5.66 -7.76
CA VAL A 189 -6.20 6.58 -8.44
C VAL A 189 -6.79 7.97 -8.41
N VAL A 190 -6.05 8.93 -7.88
CA VAL A 190 -6.40 10.35 -7.85
C VAL A 190 -5.49 11.08 -8.81
N LYS A 191 -6.05 11.84 -9.74
CA LYS A 191 -5.31 12.76 -10.59
C LYS A 191 -6.02 14.09 -10.65
N VAL A 192 -5.29 15.12 -11.04
CA VAL A 192 -5.80 16.46 -11.18
C VAL A 192 -5.63 16.88 -12.64
N GLN A 193 -6.69 17.38 -13.26
CA GLN A 193 -6.70 17.70 -14.69
C GLN A 193 -7.66 18.86 -15.01
N ASN A 194 -7.32 19.69 -16.00
CA ASN A 194 -8.24 20.67 -16.58
C ASN A 194 -9.13 20.01 -17.65
N ASN A 195 -10.28 20.61 -17.96
CA ASN A 195 -11.24 20.14 -18.97
C ASN A 195 -10.60 19.89 -20.36
N ASP A 196 -9.64 20.73 -20.77
CA ASP A 196 -8.92 20.59 -22.05
C ASP A 196 -7.94 19.39 -22.08
N GLY A 197 -7.72 18.75 -20.95
CA GLY A 197 -6.84 17.59 -20.78
C GLY A 197 -5.34 17.88 -20.86
N LYS A 198 -4.92 19.05 -21.35
CA LYS A 198 -3.51 19.47 -21.52
C LYS A 198 -2.79 19.73 -20.20
N LEU A 199 -3.52 20.24 -19.21
CA LEU A 199 -3.02 20.51 -17.87
C LEU A 199 -3.37 19.30 -16.99
N TYR A 200 -2.39 18.45 -16.68
CA TYR A 200 -2.56 17.25 -15.85
C TYR A 200 -1.44 17.08 -14.83
N SER A 201 -1.72 16.36 -13.75
CA SER A 201 -0.74 15.94 -12.75
C SER A 201 -0.33 14.46 -12.91
N LEU A 202 0.71 14.06 -12.17
CA LEU A 202 0.91 12.66 -11.81
C LEU A 202 -0.27 12.12 -10.98
N THR A 203 -0.39 10.80 -10.94
CA THR A 203 -1.39 10.11 -10.13
C THR A 203 -0.90 9.93 -8.69
N ALA A 204 -1.76 10.25 -7.73
CA ALA A 204 -1.63 9.86 -6.34
C ALA A 204 -2.57 8.71 -6.00
N MET A 205 -2.24 7.96 -4.95
CA MET A 205 -2.99 6.78 -4.53
C MET A 205 -3.73 7.06 -3.23
N LEU A 206 -5.05 6.91 -3.26
CA LEU A 206 -5.89 6.87 -2.07
C LEU A 206 -6.14 5.41 -1.70
N THR A 207 -5.74 5.01 -0.49
CA THR A 207 -5.92 3.64 -0.03
C THR A 207 -7.29 3.48 0.63
N VAL A 208 -8.13 2.58 0.12
CA VAL A 208 -9.39 2.20 0.76
C VAL A 208 -9.21 0.85 1.44
N THR A 209 -9.13 0.85 2.76
CA THR A 209 -8.92 -0.35 3.57
C THR A 209 -10.24 -1.03 3.91
N PRO A 210 -10.29 -2.37 4.03
CA PRO A 210 -11.51 -3.05 4.47
C PRO A 210 -11.86 -2.63 5.91
N PRO A 211 -13.16 -2.46 6.22
CA PRO A 211 -13.58 -2.17 7.58
C PRO A 211 -13.25 -3.37 8.47
N PRO A 212 -12.73 -3.15 9.67
CA PRO A 212 -12.45 -4.22 10.60
C PRO A 212 -13.71 -4.99 10.99
N VAL A 213 -13.57 -6.31 11.06
CA VAL A 213 -14.69 -7.24 11.23
C VAL A 213 -14.69 -7.77 12.66
N PRO A 214 -15.87 -7.90 13.32
CA PRO A 214 -15.96 -8.51 14.65
C PRO A 214 -15.56 -9.99 14.61
N ASN A 215 -14.72 -10.40 15.56
CA ASN A 215 -14.17 -11.75 15.64
C ASN A 215 -14.97 -12.66 16.59
N TYR A 216 -16.29 -12.72 16.39
CA TYR A 216 -17.21 -13.50 17.24
C TYR A 216 -18.02 -14.49 16.42
N ASN A 217 -18.37 -15.61 17.05
CA ASN A 217 -19.43 -16.52 16.65
C ASN A 217 -20.65 -16.23 17.53
N TYR A 218 -21.85 -16.29 16.96
CA TYR A 218 -23.08 -16.16 17.72
C TYR A 218 -23.61 -17.54 18.10
N VAL A 219 -23.58 -17.85 19.41
CA VAL A 219 -23.93 -19.17 19.95
C VAL A 219 -25.41 -19.29 20.29
N GLY A 220 -26.09 -18.17 20.54
CA GLY A 220 -27.54 -18.14 20.81
C GLY A 220 -27.98 -17.06 21.76
N ILE A 221 -29.28 -17.03 22.04
CA ILE A 221 -29.90 -16.07 22.96
C ILE A 221 -30.29 -16.76 24.27
N ILE A 222 -30.01 -16.10 25.38
CA ILE A 222 -30.57 -16.37 26.70
C ILE A 222 -31.59 -15.26 26.97
N GLY A 223 -32.85 -15.54 26.65
CA GLY A 223 -33.97 -14.64 26.92
C GLY A 223 -34.84 -15.16 28.06
N ARG A 224 -35.32 -14.26 28.93
CA ARG A 224 -36.41 -14.57 29.86
C ARG A 224 -37.68 -13.89 29.33
N GLN A 225 -38.68 -14.66 28.90
CA GLN A 225 -39.94 -14.17 28.28
C GLN A 225 -40.66 -13.00 28.99
N ARG A 226 -40.34 -12.71 30.25
CA ARG A 226 -41.02 -11.69 31.07
C ARG A 226 -40.25 -10.38 31.23
N PHE A 227 -39.00 -10.32 30.81
CA PHE A 227 -38.17 -9.13 30.93
C PHE A 227 -37.53 -8.92 29.56
N ASN A 228 -37.61 -7.72 28.99
CA ASN A 228 -37.06 -7.41 27.66
C ASN A 228 -35.51 -7.38 27.65
N ASN A 229 -34.86 -8.35 28.31
CA ASN A 229 -33.43 -8.45 28.53
C ASN A 229 -32.83 -9.61 27.73
N ASP A 230 -33.01 -9.53 26.41
CA ASP A 230 -32.36 -10.42 25.47
C ASP A 230 -30.85 -10.38 25.68
N THR A 231 -30.27 -11.49 26.12
CA THR A 231 -28.83 -11.63 26.32
C THR A 231 -28.28 -12.55 25.23
N ALA A 232 -27.43 -12.02 24.35
CA ALA A 232 -26.72 -12.80 23.36
C ALA A 232 -25.52 -13.51 24.01
N VAL A 233 -25.31 -14.77 23.63
CA VAL A 233 -24.12 -15.55 23.94
C VAL A 233 -23.23 -15.52 22.71
N LEU A 234 -22.07 -14.90 22.86
CA LEU A 234 -21.03 -14.83 21.85
C LEU A 234 -19.87 -15.72 22.27
N GLN A 235 -19.15 -16.24 21.29
CA GLN A 235 -17.88 -16.91 21.51
C GLN A 235 -16.83 -16.24 20.65
N LYS A 236 -15.68 -15.87 21.21
CA LYS A 236 -14.59 -15.29 20.41
C LYS A 236 -14.01 -16.39 19.51
N LYS A 237 -13.80 -16.11 18.22
CA LYS A 237 -13.29 -17.14 17.30
C LYS A 237 -11.87 -17.56 17.72
N GLY A 238 -11.67 -18.85 17.89
CA GLY A 238 -10.42 -19.44 18.37
C GLY A 238 -10.34 -19.63 19.88
N GLU A 239 -11.36 -19.22 20.63
CA GLU A 239 -11.45 -19.36 22.08
C GLU A 239 -12.73 -20.14 22.46
N LYS A 240 -12.69 -20.85 23.59
CA LYS A 240 -13.86 -21.60 24.09
C LYS A 240 -14.75 -20.79 25.01
N ASP A 241 -14.28 -19.62 25.44
CA ASP A 241 -14.97 -18.78 26.40
C ASP A 241 -16.20 -18.14 25.79
N LEU A 242 -17.30 -18.23 26.55
CA LEU A 242 -18.59 -17.64 26.21
C LEU A 242 -18.71 -16.28 26.88
N LEU A 243 -19.17 -15.31 26.10
CA LEU A 243 -19.41 -13.95 26.53
C LEU A 243 -20.91 -13.64 26.42
N ASN A 244 -21.49 -13.27 27.54
CA ASN A 244 -22.88 -12.82 27.60
C ASN A 244 -22.91 -11.31 27.39
N VAL A 245 -23.64 -10.85 26.37
CA VAL A 245 -23.80 -9.43 26.05
C VAL A 245 -25.26 -9.05 25.84
N GLN A 246 -25.58 -7.83 26.21
CA GLN A 246 -26.89 -7.24 26.05
C GLN A 246 -26.86 -6.13 25.00
N ARG A 247 -28.05 -5.74 24.55
CA ARG A 247 -28.20 -4.60 23.65
C ARG A 247 -27.60 -3.34 24.29
N GLY A 248 -26.71 -2.66 23.58
CA GLY A 248 -26.01 -1.47 24.04
C GLY A 248 -24.58 -1.73 24.54
N ASP A 249 -24.24 -2.97 24.89
CA ASP A 249 -22.88 -3.34 25.32
C ASP A 249 -21.87 -3.11 24.20
N VAL A 250 -20.64 -2.76 24.58
CA VAL A 250 -19.54 -2.50 23.65
C VAL A 250 -18.47 -3.57 23.80
N LEU A 251 -18.28 -4.36 22.75
CA LEU A 251 -17.26 -5.37 22.64
C LEU A 251 -15.93 -4.76 22.21
N GLU A 252 -14.85 -5.10 22.93
CA GLU A 252 -13.48 -4.67 22.64
C GLU A 252 -13.33 -3.15 22.42
N GLY A 253 -14.20 -2.35 23.06
CA GLY A 253 -14.22 -0.89 22.92
C GLY A 253 -14.71 -0.37 21.55
N ARG A 254 -15.13 -1.26 20.63
CA ARG A 254 -15.37 -0.91 19.23
C ARG A 254 -16.74 -1.29 18.69
N PHE A 255 -17.25 -2.46 19.04
CA PHE A 255 -18.47 -2.95 18.42
C PHE A 255 -19.60 -2.89 19.43
N ARG A 256 -20.56 -1.97 19.21
CA ARG A 256 -21.76 -1.88 20.03
C ARG A 256 -22.81 -2.87 19.57
N VAL A 257 -23.39 -3.63 20.48
CA VAL A 257 -24.54 -4.50 20.19
C VAL A 257 -25.76 -3.63 19.93
N SER A 258 -26.27 -3.64 18.69
CA SER A 258 -27.42 -2.84 18.27
C SER A 258 -28.74 -3.61 18.36
N SER A 259 -28.73 -4.87 17.95
CA SER A 259 -29.89 -5.75 18.06
C SER A 259 -29.46 -7.20 18.27
N ILE A 260 -30.32 -7.93 18.96
CA ILE A 260 -30.16 -9.35 19.25
C ILE A 260 -31.46 -10.03 18.81
N SER A 261 -31.33 -11.16 18.13
CA SER A 261 -32.45 -12.02 17.73
C SER A 261 -32.00 -13.48 17.79
N GLU A 262 -32.92 -14.44 17.72
CA GLU A 262 -32.55 -15.87 17.68
C GLU A 262 -31.66 -16.24 16.49
N LYS A 263 -31.79 -15.53 15.35
CA LYS A 263 -31.09 -15.85 14.11
C LYS A 263 -29.75 -15.14 13.97
N GLU A 264 -29.62 -13.95 14.56
CA GLU A 264 -28.46 -13.09 14.37
C GLU A 264 -28.30 -12.05 15.47
N VAL A 265 -27.06 -11.59 15.62
CA VAL A 265 -26.71 -10.40 16.40
C VAL A 265 -26.13 -9.34 15.46
N VAL A 266 -26.63 -8.12 15.58
CA VAL A 266 -26.12 -6.97 14.82
C VAL A 266 -25.24 -6.12 15.71
N LEU A 267 -24.01 -5.96 15.27
CA LEU A 267 -22.98 -5.13 15.87
C LEU A 267 -22.78 -3.88 15.02
N VAL A 268 -22.56 -2.74 15.66
CA VAL A 268 -22.28 -1.47 14.99
C VAL A 268 -20.94 -0.95 15.46
N ASP A 269 -20.04 -0.66 14.52
CA ASP A 269 -18.78 0.02 14.84
C ASP A 269 -19.06 1.40 15.45
N THR A 270 -18.51 1.67 16.64
CA THR A 270 -18.74 2.91 17.39
C THR A 270 -18.20 4.14 16.67
N ASN A 271 -17.13 3.99 15.89
CA ASN A 271 -16.49 5.08 15.17
C ASN A 271 -16.98 5.16 13.72
N LEU A 272 -16.94 4.04 13.00
CA LEU A 272 -17.24 4.00 11.57
C LEU A 272 -18.74 3.92 11.26
N LYS A 273 -19.58 3.61 12.25
CA LYS A 273 -21.03 3.40 12.12
C LYS A 273 -21.42 2.30 11.12
N ILE A 274 -20.50 1.37 10.86
CA ILE A 274 -20.71 0.24 9.97
C ILE A 274 -21.46 -0.87 10.72
N ARG A 275 -22.51 -1.40 10.10
CA ARG A 275 -23.27 -2.55 10.61
C ARG A 275 -22.59 -3.86 10.21
N HIS A 276 -22.46 -4.75 11.18
CA HIS A 276 -21.99 -6.12 11.02
C HIS A 276 -23.05 -7.07 11.56
N THR A 277 -23.47 -8.02 10.73
CA THR A 277 -24.41 -9.06 11.11
C THR A 277 -23.65 -10.36 11.34
N ILE A 278 -23.82 -10.96 12.51
CA ILE A 278 -23.28 -12.29 12.83
C ILE A 278 -24.46 -13.23 12.96
N ALA A 279 -24.56 -14.16 12.02
CA ALA A 279 -25.58 -15.20 12.04
C ALA A 279 -25.28 -16.22 13.15
N PHE A 280 -26.34 -16.84 13.65
CA PHE A 280 -26.28 -17.93 14.60
C PHE A 280 -25.51 -19.11 14.01
N THR A 281 -24.52 -19.60 14.75
CA THR A 281 -23.70 -20.75 14.38
C THR A 281 -24.15 -21.98 15.17
N VAL A 282 -24.75 -22.95 14.49
CA VAL A 282 -24.98 -24.29 15.07
C VAL A 282 -23.64 -25.01 15.07
N GLU A 283 -22.87 -24.94 16.17
CA GLU A 283 -21.82 -25.94 16.36
C GLU A 283 -22.49 -27.27 16.69
N THR A 284 -22.60 -28.15 15.69
CA THR A 284 -23.16 -29.51 15.78
C THR A 284 -22.38 -30.46 16.70
N GLY A 285 -21.36 -29.97 17.41
CA GLY A 285 -20.45 -30.75 18.25
C GLY A 285 -20.76 -30.74 19.74
N ILE A 286 -21.71 -29.92 20.21
CA ILE A 286 -22.06 -29.90 21.63
C ILE A 286 -23.40 -30.60 21.82
N ASN A 287 -23.32 -31.84 22.30
CA ASN A 287 -24.45 -32.58 22.85
C ASN A 287 -24.97 -31.83 24.09
N GLN A 288 -25.85 -30.84 23.91
CA GLN A 288 -26.54 -30.17 25.02
C GLN A 288 -27.94 -30.77 25.18
N PRO A 289 -28.28 -31.32 26.37
CA PRO A 289 -29.59 -31.95 26.63
C PRO A 289 -30.75 -30.95 26.79
N PHE A 290 -30.53 -29.66 26.56
CA PHE A 290 -31.56 -28.63 26.68
C PHE A 290 -31.76 -27.89 25.36
N ARG A 291 -32.43 -28.55 24.42
CA ARG A 291 -32.98 -27.90 23.24
C ARG A 291 -34.41 -27.43 23.57
N PRO A 292 -34.70 -26.12 23.64
CA PRO A 292 -36.10 -25.67 23.60
C PRO A 292 -36.70 -26.06 22.25
N SER A 293 -37.92 -26.56 22.29
CA SER A 293 -38.65 -27.06 21.12
C SER A 293 -38.90 -25.95 20.10
N VAL A 294 -38.65 -26.27 18.83
CA VAL A 294 -39.14 -25.49 17.70
C VAL A 294 -40.66 -25.52 17.76
N ARG A 295 -41.30 -24.37 17.99
CA ARG A 295 -42.75 -24.26 17.74
C ARG A 295 -42.96 -24.30 16.23
N THR A 296 -43.41 -25.45 15.74
CA THR A 296 -44.16 -25.53 14.48
C THR A 296 -45.42 -24.70 14.68
N SER A 297 -45.39 -23.46 14.21
CA SER A 297 -46.64 -22.76 13.90
C SER A 297 -47.05 -23.34 12.56
N ASP A 298 -48.01 -24.25 12.59
CA ASP A 298 -48.96 -24.59 11.53
C ASP A 298 -49.66 -25.90 11.91
N GLU A 299 -50.64 -25.83 12.81
CA GLU A 299 -51.79 -26.73 12.70
C GLU A 299 -53.05 -25.98 13.17
N VAL A 300 -53.93 -25.81 12.18
CA VAL A 300 -55.25 -25.18 12.22
C VAL A 300 -56.25 -26.23 12.76
N PRO A 301 -57.33 -25.79 13.41
CA PRO A 301 -58.65 -26.06 12.82
C PRO A 301 -59.44 -24.79 12.51
#